data_AF-A0A937B0N8-F1
#
_entry.id   AF-A0A937B0N8-F1
#
_cell.length_a   1.000
_cell.length_b   1.000
_cell.length_c   1.000
_cell.angle_alpha   90.00
_cell.angle_beta   90.00
_cell.angle_gamma   90.00
#
_symmetry.space_group_name_H-M   'P 1'
#
loop_
_entity.id
_entity.type
_entity.pdbx_description
1 polymer ?
#
loop_
_entity_poly.entity_id
_entity_poly.type
_entity_poly.pdbx_seq_one_letter_code
_entity_poly.pdbx_strand_id
1 'polypeptide(L)'
;IQIHPLILAWLVAATIRLLLGSATVAGLTAAGIIAPVITDLNVDPNLIILAIGSGSIFCSHVNDTGFWMFKEYFNVSVKDTFLSWSLMETIVSVVGLIGVLVLSLFV
;
A
#
# COMPACT_ATOMS: atom_id res chain seq x y z
N ILE A 1 -10.87 -13.69 -14.94
CA ILE A 1 -9.58 -13.70 -14.19
C ILE A 1 -9.94 -13.59 -12.72
N GLN A 2 -9.83 -14.66 -11.94
CA GLN A 2 -10.07 -14.59 -10.49
C GLN A 2 -8.78 -14.10 -9.83
N ILE A 3 -8.77 -12.84 -9.38
CA ILE A 3 -7.67 -12.27 -8.59
C ILE A 3 -7.95 -12.59 -7.12
N HIS A 4 -6.93 -13.01 -6.38
CA HIS A 4 -7.05 -13.29 -4.95
C HIS A 4 -7.50 -12.03 -4.18
N PRO A 5 -8.50 -12.10 -3.27
CA PRO A 5 -9.05 -10.94 -2.57
C PRO A 5 -8.00 -10.05 -1.88
N LEU A 6 -7.00 -10.65 -1.24
CA LEU A 6 -5.91 -9.91 -0.58
C LEU A 6 -5.06 -9.10 -1.57
N ILE A 7 -4.77 -9.67 -2.75
CA ILE A 7 -4.02 -8.99 -3.81
C ILE A 7 -4.88 -7.86 -4.39
N LEU A 8 -6.19 -8.10 -4.58
CA LEU A 8 -7.12 -7.08 -5.05
C LEU A 8 -7.17 -5.88 -4.08
N ALA A 9 -7.32 -6.15 -2.78
CA ALA A 9 -7.37 -5.10 -1.76
C ALA A 9 -6.07 -4.28 -1.71
N TRP A 10 -4.92 -4.95 -1.81
CA TRP A 10 -3.61 -4.30 -1.92
C TRP A 10 -3.50 -3.46 -3.19
N LEU A 11 -3.93 -3.97 -4.35
CA LEU A 11 -3.89 -3.25 -5.63
C LEU A 11 -4.75 -1.98 -5.62
N VAL A 12 -5.95 -2.06 -5.02
CA VAL A 12 -6.83 -0.89 -4.86
C VAL A 12 -6.14 0.18 -4.02
N ALA A 13 -5.59 -0.20 -2.87
CA ALA A 13 -4.85 0.73 -2.01
C ALA A 13 -3.61 1.32 -2.69
N ALA A 14 -2.80 0.49 -3.35
CA ALA A 14 -1.59 0.92 -4.07
C ALA A 14 -1.91 1.86 -5.24
N THR A 15 -3.00 1.59 -5.97
CA THR A 15 -3.44 2.46 -7.06
C THR A 15 -3.87 3.82 -6.53
N ILE A 16 -4.70 3.85 -5.49
CA ILE A 16 -5.12 5.12 -4.87
C ILE A 16 -3.90 5.86 -4.31
N ARG A 17 -2.96 5.14 -3.72
CA ARG A 17 -1.72 5.72 -3.20
C ARG A 17 -0.91 6.43 -4.27
N LEU A 18 -0.74 5.80 -5.44
CA LEU A 18 -0.05 6.39 -6.58
C LEU A 18 -0.74 7.65 -7.10
N LEU A 19 -2.07 7.75 -6.97
CA LEU A 19 -2.84 8.90 -7.42
C LEU A 19 -2.83 10.06 -6.41
N LEU A 20 -3.01 9.75 -5.12
CA LEU A 20 -3.28 10.75 -4.07
C LEU A 20 -2.05 11.16 -3.25
N GLY A 21 -1.01 10.33 -3.19
CA GLY A 21 0.21 10.65 -2.45
C GLY A 21 0.12 10.50 -0.92
N SER A 22 -1.06 10.50 -0.30
CA SER A 22 -1.20 10.28 1.15
C SER A 22 -1.50 8.83 1.49
N ALA A 23 -0.66 8.22 2.35
CA ALA A 23 -0.87 6.84 2.81
C ALA A 23 -2.18 6.68 3.61
N THR A 24 -2.49 7.63 4.49
CA THR A 24 -3.72 7.57 5.31
C THR A 24 -4.97 7.70 4.44
N VAL A 25 -4.99 8.66 3.50
CA VAL A 25 -6.12 8.85 2.60
C VAL A 25 -6.29 7.62 1.70
N ALA A 26 -5.20 7.09 1.14
CA ALA A 26 -5.25 5.90 0.31
C ALA A 26 -5.81 4.69 1.05
N GLY A 27 -5.34 4.44 2.28
CA GLY A 27 -5.83 3.36 3.13
C GLY A 27 -7.33 3.49 3.47
N LEU A 28 -7.76 4.68 3.91
CA LEU A 28 -9.16 4.93 4.26
C LEU A 28 -10.08 4.84 3.05
N THR A 29 -9.68 5.37 1.90
CA THR A 29 -10.45 5.27 0.66
C THR A 29 -10.57 3.82 0.19
N ALA A 30 -9.46 3.07 0.18
CA ALA A 30 -9.48 1.65 -0.19
C ALA A 30 -10.34 0.82 0.78
N ALA A 31 -10.25 1.08 2.08
CA ALA A 31 -11.12 0.46 3.08
C ALA A 31 -12.60 0.76 2.82
N GLY A 32 -12.94 2.01 2.49
CA GLY A 32 -14.30 2.40 2.13
C GLY A 32 -14.83 1.69 0.87
N ILE A 33 -13.97 1.45 -0.12
CA ILE A 33 -14.32 0.72 -1.35
C ILE A 33 -14.54 -0.78 -1.10
N ILE A 34 -13.69 -1.39 -0.26
CA ILE A 34 -13.72 -2.84 0.00
C ILE A 34 -14.75 -3.22 1.07
N ALA A 35 -15.08 -2.31 2.00
CA ALA A 35 -16.03 -2.55 3.08
C ALA A 35 -17.35 -3.24 2.67
N PRO A 36 -18.07 -2.83 1.61
CA PRO A 36 -19.35 -3.44 1.25
C PRO A 36 -19.25 -4.87 0.70
N VAL A 37 -18.07 -5.31 0.27
CA VAL A 37 -17.85 -6.64 -0.30
C VAL A 37 -17.06 -7.56 0.63
N ILE A 38 -16.59 -7.06 1.77
CA ILE A 38 -15.63 -7.77 2.63
C ILE A 38 -16.16 -9.12 3.16
N THR A 39 -17.47 -9.19 3.41
CA THR A 39 -18.14 -10.42 3.90
C THR A 39 -18.26 -11.50 2.84
N ASP A 40 -18.23 -11.12 1.56
CA ASP A 40 -18.44 -12.02 0.43
C ASP A 40 -17.11 -12.61 -0.08
N LEU A 41 -15.97 -12.09 0.38
CA LEU A 41 -14.65 -12.46 -0.11
C LEU A 41 -14.12 -13.79 0.47
N ASN A 42 -14.84 -14.45 1.38
CA ASN A 42 -14.44 -15.71 2.04
C ASN A 42 -12.98 -15.72 2.58
N VAL A 43 -12.50 -14.56 3.03
CA VAL A 43 -11.16 -14.35 3.59
C VAL A 43 -11.30 -13.58 4.90
N ASP A 44 -10.41 -13.83 5.87
CA ASP A 44 -10.41 -13.10 7.14
C ASP A 44 -10.33 -11.57 6.89
N PRO A 45 -11.33 -10.79 7.35
CA PRO A 45 -11.34 -9.34 7.22
C PRO A 45 -10.09 -8.64 7.78
N ASN A 46 -9.46 -9.20 8.81
CA ASN A 46 -8.23 -8.67 9.39
C ASN A 46 -7.06 -8.73 8.39
N LEU A 47 -6.97 -9.83 7.62
CA LEU A 47 -5.95 -9.96 6.57
C LEU A 47 -6.18 -8.97 5.43
N ILE A 48 -7.44 -8.69 5.10
CA ILE A 48 -7.80 -7.67 4.09
C ILE A 48 -7.34 -6.28 4.55
N ILE A 49 -7.57 -5.93 5.81
CA ILE A 49 -7.13 -4.64 6.37
C ILE A 49 -5.60 -4.53 6.35
N LEU A 50 -4.88 -5.62 6.69
CA LEU A 50 -3.42 -5.66 6.60
C LEU A 50 -2.93 -5.50 5.15
N ALA A 51 -3.59 -6.14 4.18
CA ALA A 51 -3.28 -5.99 2.76
C ALA A 51 -3.48 -4.54 2.28
N ILE A 52 -4.57 -3.89 2.69
CA ILE A 52 -4.86 -2.47 2.40
C ILE A 52 -3.80 -1.57 3.01
N GLY A 53 -3.45 -1.78 4.29
CA GLY A 53 -2.42 -1.00 4.98
C GLY A 53 -1.04 -1.14 4.33
N SER A 54 -0.70 -2.35 3.87
CA SER A 54 0.53 -2.57 3.11
C SER A 54 0.50 -1.88 1.75
N GLY A 55 -0.62 -1.91 1.04
CA GLY A 55 -0.76 -1.26 -0.27
C GLY A 55 -0.78 0.27 -0.19
N SER A 56 -1.24 0.84 0.92
CA SER A 56 -1.37 2.30 1.07
C SER A 56 -0.03 3.04 1.19
N ILE A 57 1.07 2.32 1.41
CA ILE A 57 2.43 2.88 1.41
C ILE A 57 3.20 2.55 0.12
N PHE A 58 2.51 2.05 -0.91
CA PHE A 58 3.18 1.68 -2.15
C PHE A 58 3.69 2.91 -2.90
N CYS A 59 5.00 2.92 -3.17
CA CYS A 59 5.64 3.82 -4.14
C CYS A 59 5.28 5.31 -3.93
N SER A 60 5.65 5.88 -2.78
CA SER A 60 5.66 7.34 -2.60
C SER A 60 6.51 8.03 -3.64
N HIS A 61 5.96 9.01 -4.33
CA HIS A 61 6.67 9.81 -5.33
C HIS A 61 6.33 11.30 -5.18
N VAL A 62 6.51 12.08 -6.24
CA VAL A 62 6.40 13.55 -6.24
C VAL A 62 5.05 14.10 -5.74
N ASN A 63 4.00 13.30 -5.67
CA ASN A 63 2.71 13.70 -5.12
C ASN A 63 2.58 13.51 -3.60
N ASP A 64 3.59 12.94 -2.94
CA ASP A 64 3.61 12.70 -1.50
C ASP A 64 4.46 13.74 -0.76
N THR A 65 3.91 14.29 0.32
CA THR A 65 4.64 15.20 1.22
C THR A 65 5.81 14.50 1.92
N GLY A 66 5.72 13.20 2.20
CA GLY A 66 6.79 12.39 2.78
C GLY A 66 8.03 12.33 1.89
N PHE A 67 7.85 12.19 0.56
CA PHE A 67 8.93 12.21 -0.42
C PHE A 67 9.72 13.52 -0.37
N TRP A 68 9.03 14.66 -0.35
CA TRP A 68 9.65 15.97 -0.30
C TRP A 68 10.30 16.25 1.06
N MET A 69 9.65 15.84 2.15
CA MET A 69 10.22 15.95 3.50
C MET A 69 11.54 15.21 3.59
N PHE A 70 11.62 13.96 3.10
CA PHE A 70 12.86 13.19 3.08
C PHE A 70 13.94 13.89 2.23
N LYS A 71 13.59 14.32 1.02
CA LYS A 71 14.50 15.02 0.12
C LYS A 71 15.10 16.27 0.77
N GLU A 72 14.28 17.13 1.38
CA GLU A 72 14.76 18.36 2.02
C GLU A 72 15.53 18.08 3.32
N TYR A 73 15.10 17.08 4.12
CA TYR A 73 15.78 16.74 5.37
C TYR A 73 17.20 16.23 5.16
N PHE A 74 17.41 15.39 4.13
CA PHE A 74 18.73 14.85 3.79
C PHE A 74 19.46 15.64 2.70
N ASN A 75 18.82 16.68 2.13
CA ASN A 75 19.33 17.52 1.05
C ASN A 75 19.88 16.72 -0.16
N VAL A 76 19.19 15.63 -0.51
CA VAL A 76 19.54 14.73 -1.63
C VAL A 76 18.85 15.15 -2.92
N SER A 77 19.33 14.63 -4.07
CA SER A 77 18.69 14.88 -5.35
C SER A 77 17.35 14.13 -5.48
N VAL A 78 16.43 14.62 -6.31
CA VAL A 78 15.15 13.93 -6.58
C VAL A 78 15.38 12.50 -7.06
N LYS A 79 16.40 12.28 -7.90
CA LYS A 79 16.77 10.96 -8.41
C LYS A 79 17.17 10.02 -7.26
N ASP A 80 17.98 10.50 -6.32
CA ASP A 80 18.42 9.71 -5.19
C ASP A 80 17.28 9.46 -4.21
N THR A 81 16.35 10.42 -4.04
CA THR A 81 15.11 10.20 -3.28
C THR A 81 14.27 9.08 -3.88
N PHE A 82 14.10 9.03 -5.20
CA PHE A 82 13.40 7.90 -5.84
C PHE A 82 14.08 6.55 -5.58
N LEU A 83 15.41 6.50 -5.66
CA LEU A 83 16.17 5.26 -5.47
C LEU A 83 16.30 4.84 -4.00
N SER A 84 16.09 5.75 -3.06
CA SER A 84 16.17 5.46 -1.62
C SER A 84 14.79 5.37 -0.98
N TRP A 85 14.02 6.46 -1.00
CA TRP A 85 12.71 6.57 -0.38
C TRP A 85 11.63 5.77 -1.11
N SER A 86 11.38 6.07 -2.38
CA SER A 86 10.31 5.42 -3.15
C SER A 86 10.55 3.93 -3.30
N LEU A 87 11.81 3.54 -3.52
CA LEU A 87 12.20 2.14 -3.60
C LEU A 87 12.01 1.42 -2.27
N MET A 88 12.45 2.01 -1.16
CA MET A 88 12.25 1.43 0.18
C MET A 88 10.77 1.26 0.50
N GLU A 89 9.93 2.28 0.28
CA GLU A 89 8.49 2.17 0.49
C GLU A 89 7.85 1.07 -0.35
N THR A 90 8.25 0.96 -1.61
CA THR A 90 7.79 -0.10 -2.50
C THR A 90 8.18 -1.48 -1.96
N ILE A 91 9.40 -1.64 -1.46
CA ILE A 91 9.87 -2.89 -0.84
C ILE A 91 9.02 -3.21 0.39
N VAL A 92 8.82 -2.26 1.31
CA VAL A 92 8.00 -2.47 2.52
C VAL A 92 6.58 -2.87 2.14
N SER A 93 5.98 -2.20 1.16
CA SER A 93 4.62 -2.49 0.67
C SER A 93 4.48 -3.90 0.08
N VAL A 94 5.47 -4.36 -0.68
CA VAL A 94 5.46 -5.70 -1.29
C VAL A 94 5.76 -6.78 -0.25
N VAL A 95 6.74 -6.56 0.63
CA VAL A 95 7.08 -7.49 1.71
C VAL A 95 5.90 -7.64 2.67
N GLY A 96 5.18 -6.55 2.99
CA GLY A 96 3.97 -6.62 3.80
C GLY A 96 2.86 -7.44 3.13
N LEU A 97 2.66 -7.31 1.81
CA LEU A 97 1.74 -8.18 1.06
C LEU A 97 2.16 -9.65 1.13
N ILE A 98 3.44 -9.96 0.93
CA ILE A 98 3.96 -11.32 1.04
C ILE A 98 3.71 -11.86 2.46
N GLY A 99 3.96 -11.06 3.49
CA GLY A 99 3.68 -11.43 4.88
C GLY A 99 2.20 -11.75 5.11
N VAL A 100 1.29 -10.95 4.55
CA VAL A 100 -0.16 -11.21 4.63
C VAL A 100 -0.56 -12.50 3.90
N LEU A 101 0.02 -12.77 2.73
CA LEU A 101 -0.22 -14.01 1.98
C LEU A 101 0.36 -15.25 2.70
N VAL A 102 1.47 -15.10 3.42
CA VAL A 102 2.02 -16.17 4.25
C VAL A 102 1.12 -16.42 5.47
N LEU A 103 0.65 -15.35 6.13
CA LEU A 103 -0.28 -15.47 7.26
C LEU A 103 -1.61 -16.13 6.86
N SER A 104 -2.11 -15.87 5.65
CA SER A 104 -3.35 -16.48 5.15
C SER A 104 -3.25 -18.00 4.89
N LEU A 105 -2.06 -18.60 5.03
CA LEU A 105 -1.90 -20.06 4.98
C LEU A 105 -2.14 -20.72 6.34
N PHE A 106 -2.08 -19.94 7.42
CA PHE A 106 -2.18 -20.43 8.80
C PHE A 106 -3.47 -20.02 9.50
N VAL A 107 -4.14 -18.97 9.00
CA VAL A 107 -5.42 -18.44 9.47
C VAL A 107 -6.48 -18.76 8.43
#